data_AF-A0A519RS25-F1
#
_entry.id   AF-A0A519RS25-F1
#
_cell.length_a   1.000
_cell.length_b   1.000
_cell.length_c   1.000
_cell.angle_alpha   90.00
_cell.angle_beta   90.00
_cell.angle_gamma   90.00
#
_symmetry.space_group_name_H-M   'P 1'
#
loop_
_entity.id
_entity.type
_entity.pdbx_description
1 polymer ?
#
loop_
_entity_poly.entity_id
_entity_poly.type
_entity_poly.pdbx_seq_one_letter_code
_entity_poly.pdbx_strand_id
1 'polypeptide(L)' 'MKNTLVIDLEAEKKEILKRYRALLRACKSTLQKGDKKEIRKAFEMALESHKDMRRKSGEPYIYHPIAVAQ' A
#
# COMPACT_ATOMS: atom_id res chain seq x y z
N MET A 1 -12.67 -23.89 -14.01
CA MET A 1 -13.32 -22.59 -14.30
C MET A 1 -12.26 -21.51 -14.28
N LYS A 2 -12.00 -20.83 -15.40
CA LYS A 2 -11.11 -19.66 -15.43
C LYS A 2 -11.91 -18.49 -14.86
N ASN A 3 -11.68 -18.15 -13.60
CA ASN A 3 -12.28 -16.96 -12.99
C ASN A 3 -11.59 -15.74 -13.59
N THR A 4 -12.25 -15.05 -14.51
CA THR A 4 -11.72 -13.81 -15.10
C THR A 4 -11.89 -12.70 -14.08
N LEU A 5 -10.85 -12.44 -13.29
CA LEU A 5 -10.79 -11.30 -12.38
C LEU A 5 -10.79 -10.02 -13.21
N VAL A 6 -11.85 -9.22 -13.11
CA VAL A 6 -11.89 -7.85 -13.67
C VAL A 6 -11.14 -6.95 -12.70
N ILE A 7 -10.01 -6.40 -13.16
CA ILE A 7 -9.12 -5.58 -12.34
C ILE A 7 -9.39 -4.10 -12.64
N ASP A 8 -9.84 -3.36 -11.63
CA ASP A 8 -9.97 -1.90 -11.69
C ASP A 8 -8.72 -1.24 -11.07
N LEU A 9 -7.77 -0.88 -11.94
CA LEU A 9 -6.50 -0.28 -11.53
C LEU A 9 -6.69 1.10 -10.89
N GLU A 10 -7.73 1.86 -11.23
CA GLU A 10 -7.98 3.17 -10.65
C GLU A 10 -8.54 3.05 -9.24
N ALA A 11 -9.45 2.10 -9.01
CA ALA A 11 -9.91 1.75 -7.67
C ALA A 11 -8.74 1.25 -6.80
N GLU A 12 -7.87 0.39 -7.33
CA GLU A 12 -6.69 -0.11 -6.62
C GLU A 12 -5.76 1.03 -6.19
N LYS A 13 -5.41 1.95 -7.11
CA LYS A 13 -4.58 3.13 -6.78
C LYS A 13 -5.21 3.99 -5.69
N LYS A 14 -6.52 4.26 -5.77
CA LYS A 14 -7.24 5.04 -4.75
C LYS A 14 -7.16 4.37 -3.38
N GLU A 15 -7.34 3.06 -3.33
CA GLU A 15 -7.27 2.29 -2.09
C GLU A 15 -5.85 2.24 -1.51
N ILE A 16 -4.80 2.06 -2.34
CA ILE A 16 -3.40 2.15 -1.89
C ILE A 16 -3.15 3.50 -1.21
N LEU A 17 -3.54 4.61 -1.85
CA LEU A 17 -3.35 5.95 -1.31
C LEU A 17 -4.16 6.19 -0.02
N LYS A 18 -5.37 5.61 0.07
CA LYS A 18 -6.18 5.68 1.29
C LYS A 18 -5.50 4.97 2.46
N ARG A 19 -4.98 3.76 2.24
CA ARG A 19 -4.25 2.98 3.26
C ARG A 19 -2.96 3.66 3.69
N TYR A 20 -2.17 4.18 2.74
CA TYR A 20 -0.98 4.96 3.05
C TYR A 20 -1.29 6.20 3.92
N ARG A 21 -2.36 6.94 3.61
CA ARG A 21 -2.81 8.05 4.46
C ARG A 21 -3.28 7.60 5.84
N ALA A 22 -3.86 6.41 5.95
CA ALA A 22 -4.27 5.84 7.24
C ALA A 22 -3.05 5.49 8.11
N LEU A 23 -2.02 4.87 7.53
CA LEU A 23 -0.73 4.63 8.17
C LEU A 23 -0.13 5.93 8.73
N LEU A 24 -0.04 6.98 7.90
CA LEU A 24 0.49 8.29 8.33
C LEU A 24 -0.33 8.93 9.46
N ARG A 25 -1.65 8.68 9.52
CA ARG A 25 -2.49 9.15 10.62
C ARG A 25 -2.26 8.35 11.89
N ALA A 26 -2.09 7.04 11.79
CA ALA A 26 -1.86 6.15 12.93
C ALA A 26 -0.56 6.49 13.65
N CYS A 27 0.52 6.78 12.92
CA CYS A 27 1.80 7.15 13.53
C CYS A 27 1.93 8.65 13.89
N LYS A 28 0.95 9.49 13.58
CA LYS A 28 1.06 10.96 13.68
C LYS A 28 1.55 11.45 15.05
N SER A 29 1.14 10.81 16.14
CA SER A 29 1.50 11.22 17.51
C SER A 29 2.96 10.91 17.87
N THR A 30 3.63 10.02 17.14
CA THR A 30 5.02 9.59 17.42
C THR A 30 6.02 10.07 16.38
N LEU A 31 5.57 10.66 15.26
CA LEU A 31 6.45 11.13 14.20
C LEU A 31 7.32 12.30 14.64
N GLN A 32 8.62 12.16 14.40
CA GLN A 32 9.61 13.22 14.52
C GLN A 32 9.88 13.89 13.17
N LYS A 33 10.66 14.98 13.20
CA LYS A 33 11.09 15.69 12.00
C LYS A 33 11.95 14.76 11.13
N GLY A 34 11.46 14.42 9.95
CA GLY A 34 12.16 13.56 8.99
C GLY A 34 11.49 12.21 8.78
N ASP A 35 10.79 11.67 9.79
CA ASP A 35 10.17 10.34 9.71
C ASP A 35 9.17 10.23 8.57
N LYS A 36 8.39 11.28 8.31
CA LYS A 36 7.45 11.31 7.19
C LYS A 36 8.14 11.13 5.84
N LYS A 37 9.39 11.59 5.69
CA LYS A 37 10.19 11.43 4.48
C LYS A 37 10.68 9.98 4.35
N GLU A 38 11.15 9.39 5.45
CA GLU A 38 11.59 7.99 5.46
C GLU A 38 10.42 7.02 5.23
N ILE A 39 9.26 7.26 5.85
CA ILE A 39 8.04 6.48 5.62
C ILE A 39 7.61 6.56 4.16
N ARG A 40 7.67 7.76 3.56
CA ARG A 40 7.37 7.93 2.13
C ARG A 40 8.32 7.12 1.26
N LYS A 41 9.63 7.18 1.53
CA LYS A 41 10.65 6.43 0.79
C LYS A 41 10.44 4.92 0.91
N ALA A 42 10.15 4.42 2.12
CA ALA A 42 9.85 3.01 2.35
C ALA A 42 8.57 2.57 1.62
N PHE A 43 7.53 3.41 1.64
CA PHE A 43 6.30 3.17 0.90
C PHE A 43 6.52 3.11 -0.61
N GLU A 44 7.26 4.07 -1.19
CA GLU A 44 7.58 4.09 -2.63
C GLU A 44 8.40 2.85 -3.03
N MET A 45 9.36 2.45 -2.21
CA MET A 45 10.15 1.22 -2.41
C MET A 45 9.28 -0.04 -2.39
N ALA A 46 8.37 -0.16 -1.41
CA ALA A 46 7.44 -1.29 -1.35
C ALA A 46 6.47 -1.31 -2.53
N LEU A 47 5.96 -0.14 -2.94
CA LEU A 47 5.06 -0.02 -4.09
C LEU A 47 5.73 -0.49 -5.37
N GLU A 48 6.97 -0.08 -5.62
CA GLU A 48 7.75 -0.51 -6.78
C GLU A 48 8.07 -2.01 -6.73
N SER A 49 8.53 -2.51 -5.58
CA SER A 49 8.92 -3.92 -5.40
C SER A 49 7.75 -4.90 -5.59
N HIS A 50 6.52 -4.42 -5.39
CA HIS A 50 5.31 -5.25 -5.43
C HIS A 50 4.35 -4.89 -6.58
N LYS A 51 4.77 -4.04 -7.53
CA LYS A 51 3.88 -3.48 -8.57
C LYS A 51 3.17 -4.52 -9.45
N ASP A 52 3.85 -5.64 -9.73
CA ASP A 52 3.33 -6.73 -10.57
C ASP A 52 2.87 -7.94 -9.74
N MET A 53 2.97 -7.86 -8.42
CA MET A 53 2.66 -8.96 -7.51
C MET A 53 1.20 -8.91 -7.07
N ARG A 54 0.54 -10.07 -7.11
CA ARG A 54 -0.84 -10.24 -6.64
C ARG A 54 -0.94 -11.41 -5.66
N ARG A 55 -1.89 -11.32 -4.73
CA ARG A 55 -2.22 -12.43 -3.81
C ARG A 55 -3.05 -13.49 -4.54
N LYS A 56 -3.27 -14.65 -3.91
CA LYS A 56 -4.19 -15.69 -4.40
C LYS A 56 -5.62 -15.17 -4.61
N SER A 57 -6.04 -14.15 -3.85
CA SER A 57 -7.33 -13.46 -4.01
C SER A 57 -7.43 -12.60 -5.26
N GLY A 58 -6.31 -12.27 -5.92
CA GLY A 58 -6.23 -11.31 -7.01
C GLY A 58 -5.88 -9.89 -6.59
N GLU A 59 -5.89 -9.58 -5.29
CA GLU A 59 -5.56 -8.24 -4.78
C GLU A 59 -4.08 -7.89 -4.96
N PRO A 60 -3.74 -6.60 -5.11
CA PRO A 60 -2.36 -6.12 -5.11
C PRO A 60 -1.62 -6.54 -3.85
N TYR A 61 -0.40 -7.10 -4.00
CA TYR A 61 0.37 -7.59 -2.86
C TYR A 61 0.76 -6.46 -1.88
N ILE A 62 0.94 -5.24 -2.40
CA ILE A 62 1.27 -4.03 -1.63
C ILE A 62 0.29 -3.73 -0.48
N TYR A 63 -0.95 -4.23 -0.55
CA TYR A 63 -1.89 -4.12 0.57
C TYR A 63 -1.39 -4.76 1.86
N HIS A 64 -0.63 -5.85 1.77
CA HIS A 64 -0.15 -6.56 2.93
C HIS A 64 0.97 -5.80 3.68
N PRO A 65 2.06 -5.36 3.04
CA PRO A 65 3.08 -4.54 3.71
C PRO A 65 2.53 -3.27 4.36
N ILE A 66 1.56 -2.59 3.74
CA ILE A 66 0.93 -1.40 4.34
C ILE A 66 0.14 -1.78 5.59
N ALA A 67 -0.61 -2.89 5.56
CA ALA A 67 -1.38 -3.37 6.70
C ALA A 67 -0.50 -3.86 7.86
N VAL A 68 0.67 -4.43 7.58
CA VAL A 68 1.66 -4.82 8.61
C VAL A 68 2.26 -3.61 9.31
N ALA A 69 2.42 -2.48 8.59
CA ALA A 69 3.02 -1.26 9.14
C ALA A 69 2.04 -0.37 9.92
N GLN A 70 0.73 -0.55 9.74
CA GLN A 70 -0.32 0.26 10.36
C GLN A 70 -0.58 -0.18 11.81
#